data_AF-A0A9Q0GGS5-F1
#
_entry.id   AF-A0A9Q0GGS5-F1
#
_cell.length_a   1.000
_cell.length_b   1.000
_cell.length_c   1.000
_cell.angle_alpha   90.00
_cell.angle_beta   90.00
_cell.angle_gamma   90.00
#
_symmetry.space_group_name_H-M   'P 1'
#
loop_
_entity.id
_entity.type
_entity.pdbx_description
1 polymer ?
#
loop_
_entity_poly.entity_id
_entity_poly.type
_entity_poly.pdbx_seq_one_letter_code
_entity_poly.pdbx_strand_id
1 'polypeptide(L)'
;MVVVEEMLKKLASLAPERIDLAWGLKGKLQKLNVSLTFIRDVLHDALEKQAREESVRIWLQNLRVVAYEAEDVLDELGYKVLKQQVEGSTPRKKVSNFFSASSNPIAFQLRMRKKIKKINDELAEIKKDVVGFDPNRA
;
A
#
# COMPACT_ATOMS: atom_id res chain seq x y z
N MET A 1 -8.56 -11.13 6.86
CA MET A 1 -9.08 -9.76 6.59
C MET A 1 -9.02 -9.57 5.09
N VAL A 2 -10.18 -9.52 4.42
CA VAL A 2 -10.29 -9.54 2.94
C VAL A 2 -9.47 -8.42 2.29
N VAL A 3 -9.42 -7.25 2.94
CA VAL A 3 -8.68 -6.07 2.46
C VAL A 3 -7.17 -6.36 2.25
N VAL A 4 -6.50 -7.08 3.15
CA VAL A 4 -5.06 -7.38 2.99
C VAL A 4 -4.81 -8.25 1.75
N GLU A 5 -5.68 -9.22 1.50
CA GLU A 5 -5.57 -10.10 0.32
C GLU A 5 -5.82 -9.34 -0.98
N GLU A 6 -6.82 -8.46 -1.00
CA GLU A 6 -7.11 -7.61 -2.15
C GLU A 6 -5.95 -6.67 -2.46
N MET A 7 -5.31 -6.08 -1.44
CA MET A 7 -4.12 -5.27 -1.62
C MET A 7 -2.94 -6.05 -2.20
N LEU A 8 -2.70 -7.28 -1.74
CA LEU A 8 -1.65 -8.15 -2.29
C LEU A 8 -1.92 -8.46 -3.78
N LYS A 9 -3.18 -8.74 -4.14
CA LYS A 9 -3.59 -8.92 -5.55
C LYS A 9 -3.39 -7.65 -6.36
N LYS A 10 -3.78 -6.48 -5.84
CA LYS A 10 -3.57 -5.18 -6.47
C LYS A 10 -2.07 -4.93 -6.70
N LEU A 11 -1.22 -5.16 -5.69
CA LEU A 11 0.23 -5.07 -5.82
C LEU A 11 0.83 -6.02 -6.86
N ALA A 12 0.31 -7.25 -6.96
CA ALA A 12 0.74 -8.20 -7.98
C ALA A 12 0.30 -7.79 -9.39
N SER A 13 -0.88 -7.17 -9.51
CA SER A 13 -1.40 -6.64 -10.79
C SER A 13 -0.71 -5.36 -11.24
N LEU A 14 -0.18 -4.58 -10.28
CA LEU A 14 0.61 -3.39 -10.54
C LEU A 14 1.95 -3.82 -11.12
N ALA A 15 2.18 -3.59 -12.41
CA ALA A 15 3.44 -3.89 -13.08
C ALA A 15 4.62 -3.12 -12.41
N PRO A 16 5.43 -3.77 -11.53
CA PRO A 16 6.37 -3.05 -10.68
C PRO A 16 7.47 -2.39 -11.49
N GLU A 17 7.83 -2.97 -12.63
CA GLU A 17 8.80 -2.46 -13.59
C GLU A 17 8.36 -1.14 -14.23
N ARG A 18 7.08 -1.02 -14.61
CA ARG A 18 6.54 0.21 -15.21
C ARG A 18 6.47 1.32 -14.18
N ILE A 19 6.10 0.98 -12.94
CA ILE A 19 6.02 1.91 -11.82
C ILE A 19 7.42 2.33 -11.35
N ASP A 20 8.41 1.45 -11.44
CA ASP A 20 9.80 1.80 -11.17
C ASP A 20 10.34 2.77 -12.20
N LEU A 21 10.15 2.46 -13.49
CA LEU A 21 10.63 3.27 -14.58
C LEU A 21 9.98 4.66 -14.57
N ALA A 22 8.67 4.71 -14.29
CA ALA A 22 7.95 5.97 -14.24
C ALA A 22 8.28 6.78 -12.98
N TRP A 23 8.33 6.14 -11.80
CA TRP A 23 8.21 6.82 -10.51
C TRP A 23 9.21 6.37 -9.43
N GLY A 24 10.06 5.39 -9.69
CA GLY A 24 11.08 4.88 -8.75
C GLY A 24 10.48 4.33 -7.45
N LEU A 25 9.33 3.66 -7.56
CA LEU A 25 8.56 3.17 -6.42
C LEU A 25 8.73 1.67 -6.14
N LYS A 26 9.48 0.92 -6.97
CA LYS A 26 9.60 -0.54 -6.85
C LYS A 26 10.05 -0.99 -5.48
N GLY A 27 11.13 -0.40 -4.95
CA GLY A 27 11.63 -0.77 -3.61
C GLY A 27 10.61 -0.51 -2.50
N LYS A 28 9.81 0.56 -2.61
CA LYS A 28 8.76 0.88 -1.63
C LYS A 28 7.54 -0.04 -1.74
N LEU A 29 7.16 -0.41 -2.95
CA LEU A 29 6.07 -1.39 -3.19
C LEU A 29 6.49 -2.80 -2.80
N GLN A 30 7.76 -3.18 -3.03
CA GLN A 30 8.30 -4.45 -2.55
C GLN A 30 8.29 -4.51 -1.02
N LYS A 31 8.73 -3.44 -0.34
CA LYS A 31 8.67 -3.37 1.14
C LYS A 31 7.23 -3.50 1.64
N LEU A 32 6.29 -2.83 0.96
CA LEU A 32 4.86 -2.92 1.28
C LEU A 32 4.35 -4.37 1.12
N ASN A 33 4.70 -5.04 0.03
CA ASN A 33 4.34 -6.42 -0.22
C ASN A 33 4.86 -7.38 0.87
N VAL A 34 6.12 -7.22 1.28
CA VAL A 34 6.73 -8.03 2.35
C VAL A 34 6.01 -7.81 3.69
N SER A 35 5.72 -6.55 4.04
CA SER A 35 4.99 -6.24 5.28
C SER A 35 3.58 -6.81 5.28
N LEU A 36 2.83 -6.66 4.18
CA LEU A 36 1.47 -7.20 4.04
C LEU A 36 1.45 -8.72 4.06
N THR A 37 2.45 -9.38 3.47
CA THR A 37 2.59 -10.85 3.51
C THR A 37 2.79 -11.33 4.94
N PHE A 38 3.72 -10.71 5.68
CA PHE A 38 3.95 -11.04 7.09
C PHE A 38 2.69 -10.83 7.93
N ILE A 39 2.00 -9.72 7.73
CA ILE A 39 0.76 -9.42 8.43
C ILE A 39 -0.31 -10.46 8.10
N ARG A 40 -0.48 -10.84 6.83
CA ARG A 40 -1.44 -11.87 6.43
C ARG A 40 -1.20 -13.18 7.19
N ASP A 41 0.05 -13.60 7.31
CA ASP A 41 0.42 -14.85 7.96
C ASP A 41 0.10 -14.79 9.47
N VAL A 42 0.40 -13.67 10.13
CA VAL A 42 0.09 -13.45 11.56
C VAL A 42 -1.40 -13.23 11.81
N LEU A 43 -2.12 -12.69 10.83
CA LEU A 43 -3.53 -12.34 10.98
C LEU A 43 -4.40 -13.57 11.21
N HIS A 44 -3.99 -14.74 10.70
CA HIS A 44 -4.69 -15.99 10.96
C HIS A 44 -4.71 -16.29 12.47
N ASP A 45 -3.54 -16.26 13.12
CA ASP A 45 -3.41 -16.53 14.56
C ASP A 45 -4.02 -15.42 15.43
N ALA A 46 -3.92 -14.17 14.97
CA ALA A 46 -4.48 -13.02 15.67
C ALA A 46 -6.01 -13.02 15.68
N LEU A 47 -6.67 -13.47 14.60
CA LEU A 47 -8.14 -13.56 14.54
C LEU A 47 -8.70 -14.59 15.54
N GLU A 48 -8.00 -15.70 15.76
CA GLU A 48 -8.40 -16.69 16.77
C GLU A 48 -8.28 -16.13 18.20
N LYS A 49 -7.24 -15.32 18.46
CA LYS A 49 -6.97 -14.69 19.77
C LYS A 49 -7.77 -13.41 20.01
N GLN A 50 -8.35 -12.80 18.97
CA GLN A 50 -9.12 -11.56 19.04
C GLN A 50 -10.27 -11.61 20.06
N ALA A 51 -10.87 -12.78 20.30
CA ALA A 51 -11.95 -12.92 21.27
C ALA A 51 -11.47 -12.88 22.74
N ARG A 52 -10.17 -13.15 22.98
CA ARG A 52 -9.61 -13.38 24.32
C ARG A 52 -8.68 -12.26 24.78
N GLU A 53 -8.01 -11.59 23.85
CA GLU A 53 -7.00 -10.58 24.15
C GLU A 53 -7.40 -9.20 23.58
N GLU A 54 -7.69 -8.25 24.48
CA GLU A 54 -8.05 -6.88 24.09
C GLU A 54 -6.91 -6.17 23.35
N SER A 55 -5.66 -6.48 23.71
CA SER A 55 -4.48 -5.97 23.02
C SER A 55 -4.42 -6.41 21.55
N VAL A 56 -4.84 -7.64 21.25
CA VAL A 56 -4.94 -8.16 19.87
C VAL A 56 -6.08 -7.47 19.11
N ARG A 57 -7.20 -7.15 19.78
CA ARG A 57 -8.30 -6.36 19.19
C ARG A 57 -7.84 -4.96 18.78
N ILE A 58 -7.17 -4.24 19.68
CA ILE A 58 -6.63 -2.91 19.41
C ILE A 58 -5.63 -2.97 18.26
N TRP A 59 -4.74 -3.96 18.26
CA TRP A 59 -3.77 -4.17 17.19
C TRP A 59 -4.46 -4.41 15.83
N LEU A 60 -5.47 -5.29 15.77
CA LEU A 60 -6.25 -5.55 14.55
C LEU A 60 -7.00 -4.29 14.07
N GLN A 61 -7.50 -3.46 14.99
CA GLN A 61 -8.17 -2.21 14.64
C GLN A 61 -7.19 -1.20 14.01
N ASN A 62 -6.01 -1.04 14.58
CA ASN A 62 -4.96 -0.18 14.02
C ASN A 62 -4.52 -0.68 12.63
N LEU A 63 -4.35 -2.00 12.50
CA LEU A 63 -4.03 -2.61 11.22
C LEU A 63 -5.10 -2.32 10.16
N ARG A 64 -6.38 -2.39 10.53
CA ARG A 64 -7.49 -2.10 9.62
C ARG A 64 -7.45 -0.66 9.10
N VAL A 65 -7.14 0.31 9.97
CA VAL A 65 -7.02 1.72 9.59
C VAL A 65 -5.91 1.91 8.55
N VAL A 66 -4.72 1.37 8.81
CA VAL A 66 -3.57 1.49 7.90
C VAL A 66 -3.81 0.74 6.58
N ALA A 67 -4.49 -0.41 6.63
CA ALA A 67 -4.85 -1.14 5.42
C ALA A 67 -5.80 -0.36 4.51
N TYR A 68 -6.81 0.34 5.06
CA TYR A 68 -7.68 1.19 4.24
C TYR A 68 -6.94 2.37 3.63
N GLU A 69 -6.09 3.06 4.39
CA GLU A 69 -5.27 4.15 3.83
C GLU A 69 -4.35 3.63 2.71
N ALA A 70 -3.82 2.43 2.88
CA ALA A 70 -2.96 1.80 1.89
C ALA A 70 -3.71 1.34 0.64
N GLU A 71 -4.92 0.82 0.79
CA GLU A 71 -5.80 0.48 -0.33
C GLU A 71 -6.12 1.71 -1.18
N ASP A 72 -6.55 2.81 -0.55
CA ASP A 72 -6.84 4.08 -1.23
C ASP A 72 -5.64 4.57 -2.06
N VAL A 73 -4.42 4.42 -1.53
CA VAL A 73 -3.19 4.81 -2.21
C VAL A 73 -2.86 3.89 -3.38
N LEU A 74 -3.11 2.59 -3.25
CA LEU A 74 -2.92 1.63 -4.34
C LEU A 74 -3.93 1.85 -5.47
N ASP A 75 -5.18 2.19 -5.14
CA ASP A 75 -6.22 2.51 -6.12
C ASP A 75 -5.92 3.80 -6.88
N GLU A 76 -5.46 4.84 -6.15
CA GLU A 76 -4.99 6.08 -6.78
C GLU A 76 -3.81 5.83 -7.74
N LEU A 77 -2.89 4.94 -7.35
CA LEU A 77 -1.75 4.55 -8.18
C LEU A 77 -2.22 3.76 -9.41
N GLY A 78 -3.09 2.77 -9.24
CA GLY A 78 -3.64 1.94 -10.32
C GLY A 78 -4.41 2.77 -11.33
N TYR A 79 -5.27 3.68 -10.88
CA TYR A 79 -5.99 4.62 -11.74
C TYR A 79 -5.05 5.46 -12.60
N LYS A 80 -3.94 5.94 -12.02
CA LYS A 80 -2.96 6.76 -12.75
C LYS A 80 -2.14 5.96 -13.76
N VAL A 81 -1.78 4.72 -13.45
CA VAL A 81 -1.13 3.80 -14.41
C VAL A 81 -2.06 3.56 -15.60
N LEU A 82 -3.33 3.22 -15.34
CA LEU A 82 -4.34 2.99 -16.38
C LEU A 82 -4.58 4.25 -17.21
N LYS A 83 -4.71 5.41 -16.57
CA LYS A 83 -4.90 6.69 -17.25
C LYS A 83 -3.74 7.03 -18.19
N GLN A 84 -2.49 6.82 -17.78
CA GLN A 84 -1.34 7.05 -18.67
C GLN A 84 -1.33 6.10 -19.87
N GLN A 85 -1.77 4.85 -19.70
CA GLN A 85 -1.85 3.88 -20.79
C GLN A 85 -2.93 4.24 -21.82
N VAL A 86 -4.09 4.71 -21.35
CA VAL A 86 -5.18 5.16 -22.21
C VAL A 86 -4.86 6.49 -22.90
N GLU A 87 -4.27 7.46 -22.18
CA GLU A 87 -3.93 8.76 -22.78
C GLU A 87 -2.74 8.66 -23.75
N GLY A 88 -1.73 7.82 -23.45
CA GLY A 88 -0.56 7.59 -24.30
C GLY A 88 -0.83 6.83 -25.61
N SER A 89 -2.02 6.23 -25.76
CA SER A 89 -2.44 5.49 -26.96
C SER A 89 -3.31 6.33 -27.92
N THR A 90 -3.63 7.58 -27.59
CA THR A 90 -4.42 8.46 -28.45
C THR A 90 -3.55 9.48 -29.20
N PRO A 91 -3.50 9.47 -30.55
CA PRO A 91 -2.77 10.47 -31.30
C PRO A 91 -3.67 11.69 -31.49
N ARG A 92 -3.77 12.59 -30.50
CA ARG A 92 -4.32 13.94 -30.75
C ARG A 92 -4.07 14.96 -29.63
N LYS A 93 -3.35 16.02 -30.05
CA LYS A 93 -3.39 17.42 -29.59
C LYS A 93 -3.97 17.67 -28.19
N LYS A 94 -3.12 18.01 -27.22
CA LYS A 94 -3.56 18.80 -26.06
C LYS A 94 -2.43 19.66 -25.48
N VAL A 95 -2.42 20.91 -25.94
CA VAL A 95 -2.01 22.08 -25.17
C VAL A 95 -2.98 22.27 -23.98
N SER A 96 -2.48 22.83 -22.89
CA SER A 96 -3.19 23.18 -21.64
C SER A 96 -3.73 22.02 -20.80
N ASN A 97 -2.89 21.47 -19.92
CA ASN A 97 -3.29 20.98 -18.58
C ASN A 97 -2.11 20.54 -17.69
N PHE A 98 -0.85 20.69 -18.14
CA PHE A 98 0.35 20.34 -17.38
C PHE A 98 0.55 21.16 -16.07
N PHE A 99 -0.22 22.24 -15.85
CA PHE A 99 -0.07 23.13 -14.69
C PHE A 99 -1.05 22.88 -13.54
N SER A 100 -1.99 21.94 -13.63
CA SER A 100 -2.75 21.52 -12.44
C SER A 100 -1.86 20.64 -11.55
N ALA A 101 -1.90 20.84 -10.22
CA ALA A 101 -1.16 20.01 -9.26
C ALA A 101 -1.48 18.50 -9.37
N SER A 102 -2.65 18.14 -9.92
CA SER A 102 -3.08 16.77 -10.25
C SER A 102 -2.58 16.25 -11.60
N SER A 103 -2.04 17.11 -12.45
CA SER A 103 -1.52 16.80 -13.80
C SER A 103 0.00 16.93 -13.90
N ASN A 104 0.68 17.58 -12.95
CA ASN A 104 2.14 17.61 -12.92
C ASN A 104 2.68 16.21 -12.50
N PRO A 105 3.36 15.48 -13.41
CA PRO A 105 3.85 14.13 -13.13
C PRO A 105 4.83 14.09 -11.95
N ILE A 106 5.65 15.13 -11.77
CA ILE A 106 6.68 15.21 -10.72
C ILE A 106 6.03 15.43 -9.34
N ALA A 107 5.02 16.32 -9.27
CA ALA A 107 4.29 16.56 -8.03
C ALA A 107 3.53 15.29 -7.58
N PHE A 108 2.91 14.59 -8.54
CA PHE A 108 2.25 13.31 -8.28
C PHE A 108 3.25 12.25 -7.77
N GLN A 109 4.41 12.11 -8.41
CA GLN A 109 5.49 11.22 -7.99
C GLN A 109 5.92 11.47 -6.54
N LEU A 110 6.21 12.72 -6.20
CA LEU A 110 6.62 13.11 -4.85
C LEU A 110 5.52 12.80 -3.83
N ARG A 111 4.26 13.08 -4.18
CA ARG A 111 3.11 12.76 -3.33
C ARG A 111 3.00 11.25 -3.08
N MET A 112 3.04 10.42 -4.12
CA MET A 112 2.93 8.96 -3.98
C MET A 112 4.11 8.37 -3.21
N ARG A 113 5.33 8.87 -3.47
CA ARG A 113 6.52 8.51 -2.69
C ARG A 113 6.36 8.79 -1.21
N LYS A 114 5.73 9.90 -0.82
CA LYS A 114 5.45 10.23 0.58
C LYS A 114 4.37 9.33 1.17
N LYS A 115 3.24 9.15 0.48
CA LYS A 115 2.14 8.28 0.94
C LYS A 115 2.57 6.82 1.14
N ILE A 116 3.22 6.21 0.15
CA ILE A 116 3.71 4.83 0.26
C ILE A 116 4.81 4.71 1.33
N LYS A 117 5.62 5.76 1.55
CA LYS A 117 6.57 5.76 2.66
C LYS A 117 5.84 5.74 4.00
N LYS A 118 4.85 6.62 4.20
CA LYS A 118 4.04 6.69 5.42
C LYS A 118 3.43 5.33 5.76
N ILE A 119 2.75 4.71 4.80
CA ILE A 119 2.15 3.37 4.96
C ILE A 119 3.20 2.32 5.36
N ASN A 120 4.37 2.34 4.71
CA ASN A 120 5.44 1.41 5.05
C ASN A 120 6.00 1.61 6.47
N ASP A 121 6.01 2.86 6.95
CA ASP A 121 6.48 3.20 8.29
C ASP A 121 5.43 2.76 9.33
N GLU A 122 4.13 3.04 9.10
CA GLU A 122 3.02 2.61 9.96
C GLU A 122 2.89 1.07 10.03
N LEU A 123 3.00 0.37 8.89
CA LEU A 123 3.01 -1.09 8.89
C LEU A 123 4.24 -1.67 9.59
N ALA A 124 5.38 -0.97 9.58
CA ALA A 124 6.56 -1.39 10.32
C ALA A 124 6.39 -1.21 11.84
N GLU A 125 5.63 -0.20 12.28
CA GLU A 125 5.26 -0.02 13.69
C GLU A 125 4.29 -1.13 14.13
N ILE A 126 3.22 -1.37 13.36
CA ILE A 126 2.27 -2.47 13.60
C ILE A 126 3.00 -3.82 13.66
N LYS A 127 3.99 -4.04 12.80
CA LYS A 127 4.81 -5.25 12.80
C LYS A 127 5.64 -5.41 14.08
N LYS A 128 6.15 -4.33 14.68
CA LYS A 128 6.90 -4.41 15.94
C LYS A 128 5.99 -4.83 17.09
N ASP A 129 4.76 -4.37 17.09
CA ASP A 129 3.77 -4.74 18.12
C ASP A 129 3.45 -6.24 18.06
N VAL A 130 3.39 -6.83 16.86
CA VAL A 130 3.29 -8.31 16.67
C VAL A 130 4.39 -9.07 17.40
N VAL A 131 5.64 -8.59 17.32
CA VAL A 131 6.78 -9.25 17.98
C VAL A 131 6.65 -9.17 19.51
N GLY A 132 5.90 -8.21 20.04
CA GLY A 132 5.54 -8.14 21.46
C GLY A 132 4.44 -9.12 21.88
N PHE A 133 3.69 -9.70 20.93
CA PHE A 133 2.61 -10.67 21.18
C PHE A 133 3.06 -12.13 21.16
N ASP A 134 4.33 -12.42 20.85
CA ASP A 134 4.84 -13.79 20.81
C ASP A 134 4.95 -14.37 22.24
N PRO A 135 4.10 -15.34 22.64
CA PRO A 135 4.15 -15.95 23.96
C PRO A 135 5.28 -16.99 24.08
N ASN A 136 6.00 -17.32 23.01
CA ASN A 136 7.10 -18.30 23.02
C ASN A 136 8.48 -17.67 23.26
N ARG A 137 8.54 -16.40 23.69
CA ARG A 137 9.78 -15.78 24.15
C ARG A 137 9.90 -15.85 25.67
N ALA A 138 10.14 -17.06 26.19
CA ALA A 138 10.62 -17.32 27.54
C ALA A 138 11.78 -18.33 27.46
#